data_AF-A0A7W6K3U2-F1
#
_entry.id   AF-A0A7W6K3U2-F1
#
_cell.length_a   1.000
_cell.length_b   1.000
_cell.length_c   1.000
_cell.angle_alpha   90.00
_cell.angle_beta   90.00
_cell.angle_gamma   90.00
#
_symmetry.space_group_name_H-M   'P 1'
#
loop_
_entity.id
_entity.type
_entity.pdbx_description
1 polymer ?
#
loop_
_entity_poly.entity_id
_entity_poly.type
_entity_poly.pdbx_seq_one_letter_code
_entity_poly.pdbx_strand_id
1 'polypeptide(L)'
;MSSVFASYVTGSAFRIDLSRRMVSSLMAAANGGKLNTGNYGTESLIKRGLMEITEGQEKRIYKNVRLTEAGFKVAELCTMAGLGGGE
;
A
#
# COMPACT_ATOMS: atom_id res chain seq x y z
N MET A 1 10.27 13.49 14.72
CA MET A 1 10.46 12.19 14.05
C MET A 1 9.80 12.27 12.67
N SER A 2 10.53 12.01 11.58
CA SER A 2 9.95 11.95 10.23
C SER A 2 9.30 10.58 10.03
N SER A 3 8.06 10.51 9.54
CA SER A 3 7.39 9.23 9.28
C SER A 3 8.05 8.49 8.10
N VAL A 4 7.89 7.16 8.03
CA VAL A 4 8.39 6.34 6.90
C VAL A 4 7.83 6.87 5.58
N PHE A 5 6.54 7.20 5.55
CA PHE A 5 5.89 7.81 4.39
C PHE A 5 6.49 9.17 4.02
N ALA A 6 6.71 10.05 5.00
CA ALA A 6 7.32 11.37 4.76
C ALA A 6 8.73 11.23 4.14
N SER A 7 9.54 10.31 4.66
CA SER A 7 10.87 10.03 4.11
C SER A 7 10.81 9.47 2.69
N TYR A 8 9.83 8.61 2.41
CA TYR A 8 9.59 8.07 1.07
C TYR A 8 9.24 9.18 0.06
N VAL A 9 8.28 10.06 0.38
CA VAL A 9 7.81 11.07 -0.60
C VAL A 9 8.78 12.24 -0.75
N THR A 10 9.50 12.64 0.29
CA THR A 10 10.36 13.84 0.28
C THR A 10 11.77 13.63 -0.27
N GLY A 11 12.17 12.39 -0.59
CA GLY A 11 13.46 12.10 -1.23
C GLY A 11 13.69 12.85 -2.56
N SER A 12 12.62 13.38 -3.16
CA SER A 12 12.65 14.29 -4.30
C SER A 12 11.40 15.19 -4.28
N ALA A 13 11.44 16.33 -3.58
CA ALA A 13 10.42 17.41 -3.59
C ALA A 13 8.93 17.02 -3.38
N PHE A 14 8.60 15.80 -2.94
CA PHE A 14 7.28 15.14 -2.95
C PHE A 14 6.96 14.40 -4.27
N ARG A 15 7.16 13.08 -4.27
CA ARG A 15 6.74 12.17 -5.36
C ARG A 15 6.16 10.88 -4.81
N ILE A 16 5.06 10.42 -5.41
CA ILE A 16 4.48 9.09 -5.17
C ILE A 16 4.65 8.27 -6.45
N ASP A 17 5.47 7.23 -6.39
CA ASP A 17 5.74 6.33 -7.51
C ASP A 17 5.28 4.92 -7.18
N LEU A 18 4.22 4.47 -7.87
CA LEU A 18 3.61 3.16 -7.71
C LEU A 18 3.59 2.41 -9.04
N SER A 19 4.08 1.17 -9.02
CA SER A 19 3.90 0.26 -10.16
C SER A 19 2.45 -0.21 -10.22
N ARG A 20 2.01 -0.68 -11.40
CA ARG A 20 0.66 -1.24 -11.60
C ARG A 20 0.30 -2.33 -10.58
N ARG A 21 1.26 -3.17 -10.19
CA ARG A 21 1.07 -4.23 -9.16
C ARG A 21 0.87 -3.65 -7.77
N MET A 22 1.58 -2.57 -7.44
CA MET A 22 1.40 -1.85 -6.17
C MET A 22 0.03 -1.18 -6.13
N VAL A 23 -0.40 -0.53 -7.21
CA VAL A 23 -1.74 0.05 -7.31
C VAL A 23 -2.81 -1.03 -7.12
N SER A 24 -2.73 -2.14 -7.85
CA SER A 24 -3.67 -3.25 -7.69
C SER A 24 -3.72 -3.80 -6.25
N SER A 25 -2.56 -3.95 -5.60
CA SER A 25 -2.50 -4.39 -4.20
C SER A 25 -3.09 -3.35 -3.24
N LEU A 26 -2.81 -2.06 -3.47
CA LEU A 26 -3.34 -0.95 -2.68
C LEU A 26 -4.87 -0.91 -2.73
N MET A 27 -5.44 -1.04 -3.93
CA MET A 27 -6.88 -1.05 -4.14
C MET A 27 -7.53 -2.31 -3.55
N ALA A 28 -6.90 -3.47 -3.70
CA ALA A 28 -7.40 -4.71 -3.10
C ALA A 28 -7.43 -4.64 -1.56
N ALA A 29 -6.43 -4.01 -0.93
CA ALA A 29 -6.44 -3.75 0.50
C ALA A 29 -7.51 -2.73 0.92
N ALA A 30 -7.73 -1.67 0.13
CA ALA A 30 -8.77 -0.68 0.38
C ALA A 30 -10.17 -1.33 0.43
N ASN A 31 -10.38 -2.37 -0.38
CA ASN A 31 -11.62 -3.15 -0.46
C ASN A 31 -11.71 -4.28 0.57
N GLY A 32 -10.79 -4.37 1.54
CA GLY A 32 -10.82 -5.39 2.60
C GLY A 32 -10.33 -6.79 2.18
N GLY A 33 -9.64 -6.90 1.04
CA GLY A 33 -9.09 -8.17 0.56
C GLY A 33 -7.90 -8.67 1.39
N LYS A 34 -7.78 -9.99 1.55
CA LYS A 34 -6.55 -10.62 2.08
C LYS A 34 -5.48 -10.60 0.99
N LEU A 35 -4.25 -10.22 1.33
CA LEU A 35 -3.15 -10.12 0.36
C LEU A 35 -2.07 -11.16 0.61
N ASN A 36 -1.49 -11.65 -0.49
CA ASN A 36 -0.28 -12.45 -0.43
C ASN A 36 0.92 -11.53 -0.24
N THR A 37 1.44 -11.45 0.99
CA THR A 37 2.60 -10.60 1.31
C THR A 37 3.92 -11.12 0.74
N GLY A 38 3.96 -12.36 0.22
CA GLY A 38 5.12 -12.90 -0.49
C GLY A 38 5.19 -12.48 -1.96
N ASN A 39 4.21 -11.71 -2.47
CA ASN A 39 4.15 -11.30 -3.87
C ASN A 39 4.51 -9.82 -4.06
N TYR A 40 5.08 -9.50 -5.23
CA TYR A 40 5.67 -8.21 -5.55
C TYR A 40 4.63 -7.09 -5.64
N GLY A 41 4.38 -6.42 -4.51
CA GLY A 41 3.49 -5.26 -4.39
C GLY A 41 3.25 -4.86 -2.94
N THR A 42 2.83 -5.81 -2.10
CA THR A 42 2.46 -5.56 -0.70
C THR A 42 3.66 -5.23 0.19
N GLU A 43 4.78 -5.97 0.06
CA GLU A 43 6.01 -5.68 0.82
C GLU A 43 6.53 -4.26 0.55
N SER A 44 6.52 -3.85 -0.72
CA SER A 44 6.99 -2.52 -1.14
C SER A 44 6.06 -1.39 -0.69
N LEU A 45 4.78 -1.66 -0.47
CA LEU A 45 3.83 -0.71 0.11
C LEU A 45 4.03 -0.58 1.63
N ILE A 46 4.34 -1.68 2.31
CA ILE A 46 4.70 -1.68 3.74
C ILE A 46 5.98 -0.87 3.98
N LYS A 47 7.04 -1.11 3.19
CA LYS A 47 8.31 -0.37 3.28
C LYS A 47 8.16 1.14 3.04
N ARG A 48 7.09 1.57 2.37
CA ARG A 48 6.76 2.99 2.12
C ARG A 48 5.80 3.59 3.14
N GLY A 49 5.38 2.82 4.15
CA GLY A 49 4.43 3.27 5.17
C GLY A 49 3.01 3.46 4.64
N LEU A 50 2.63 2.78 3.55
CA LEU A 50 1.27 2.82 2.97
C LEU A 50 0.40 1.64 3.47
N MET A 51 1.02 0.62 4.04
CA MET A 51 0.36 -0.59 4.53
C MET A 51 1.02 -1.11 5.79
N GLU A 52 0.24 -1.86 6.56
CA GLU A 52 0.71 -2.59 7.73
C GLU A 52 0.15 -4.01 7.73
N ILE A 53 0.95 -4.96 8.20
CA ILE A 53 0.51 -6.33 8.46
C ILE A 53 -0.21 -6.34 9.81
N THR A 54 -1.38 -6.99 9.87
CA THR A 54 -2.04 -7.22 11.16
C THR A 54 -1.22 -8.20 12.01
N GLU A 55 -1.08 -7.92 13.31
CA GLU A 55 -0.25 -8.72 14.23
C GLU A 55 -0.60 -10.23 14.24
N GLY A 56 0.37 -11.06 14.63
CA GLY A 56 0.18 -12.50 14.85
C GLY A 56 0.20 -13.39 13.59
N GLN A 57 0.85 -12.93 12.51
CA GLN A 57 0.81 -13.62 11.19
C GLN A 57 2.17 -13.98 10.60
N GLU A 58 3.21 -14.08 11.43
CA GLU A 58 4.60 -14.29 11.01
C GLU A 58 4.80 -15.54 10.15
N LYS A 59 4.08 -16.63 10.43
CA LYS A 59 4.22 -17.93 9.74
C LYS A 59 3.32 -18.10 8.51
N ARG A 60 2.51 -17.09 8.14
CA ARG A 60 1.52 -17.22 7.04
C ARG A 60 2.05 -16.64 5.73
N ILE A 61 1.80 -17.35 4.64
CA ILE A 61 2.11 -16.89 3.26
C ILE A 61 1.16 -15.74 2.87
N TYR A 62 -0.14 -15.90 3.17
CA TYR A 62 -1.15 -14.87 3.02
C TYR A 62 -1.37 -14.16 4.35
N LYS A 63 -1.29 -12.83 4.34
CA LYS A 63 -1.46 -12.02 5.54
C LYS A 63 -2.61 -11.03 5.34
N ASN A 64 -3.34 -10.82 6.42
CA ASN A 64 -4.25 -9.70 6.53
C ASN A 64 -3.38 -8.44 6.63
N VAL A 65 -3.71 -7.47 5.80
CA VAL A 65 -3.09 -6.15 5.83
C VAL A 65 -4.15 -5.10 5.99
N ARG A 66 -3.76 -3.95 6.53
CA ARG A 66 -4.58 -2.74 6.55
C ARG A 66 -3.81 -1.61 5.88
N LEU A 67 -4.54 -0.66 5.29
CA LEU A 67 -3.93 0.59 4.86
C LEU A 67 -3.60 1.44 6.09
N THR A 68 -2.49 2.15 6.02
CA THR A 68 -2.23 3.28 6.93
C THR A 68 -3.09 4.48 6.50
N GLU A 69 -3.14 5.54 7.31
CA GLU A 69 -3.81 6.78 6.91
C GLU A 69 -3.27 7.33 5.58
N ALA A 70 -1.94 7.35 5.41
CA ALA A 70 -1.31 7.71 4.15
C ALA A 70 -1.72 6.75 3.02
N GLY A 71 -1.76 5.44 3.29
CA GLY A 71 -2.25 4.42 2.35
C GLY A 71 -3.66 4.70 1.84
N PHE A 72 -4.58 5.07 2.74
CA PHE A 72 -5.95 5.45 2.38
C PHE A 72 -5.97 6.67 1.45
N LYS A 73 -5.22 7.73 1.78
CA LYS A 73 -5.14 8.93 0.93
C LYS A 73 -4.56 8.64 -0.45
N VAL A 74 -3.56 7.77 -0.53
CA VAL A 74 -3.00 7.36 -1.83
C VAL A 74 -3.99 6.50 -2.62
N ALA A 75 -4.79 5.66 -1.97
CA ALA A 75 -5.85 4.89 -2.63
C ALA A 75 -6.97 5.79 -3.18
N GLU A 76 -7.35 6.83 -2.44
CA GLU A 76 -8.27 7.88 -2.92
C GLU A 76 -7.72 8.56 -4.19
N LEU A 77 -6.45 8.97 -4.19
CA LEU A 77 -5.80 9.55 -5.37
C LEU A 77 -5.77 8.59 -6.57
N CYS A 78 -5.49 7.30 -6.34
CA CYS A 78 -5.53 6.28 -7.39
C CYS A 78 -6.95 6.13 -7.97
N THR A 79 -7.98 6.21 -7.12
CA THR A 79 -9.38 6.15 -7.55
C THR A 79 -9.76 7.36 -8.39
N MET A 80 -9.39 8.56 -7.95
CA MET A 80 -9.60 9.80 -8.72
C MET A 80 -8.89 9.78 -10.08
N ALA A 81 -7.72 9.13 -10.15
CA ALA A 81 -6.97 8.95 -11.39
C ALA A 81 -7.52 7.83 -12.30
N GLY A 82 -8.63 7.17 -11.94
CA GLY A 82 -9.22 6.08 -12.71
C GLY A 82 -8.45 4.75 -12.61
N LEU A 83 -7.55 4.61 -11.64
CA LEU A 83 -6.74 3.41 -11.42
C LEU A 83 -7.37 2.45 -10.38
N GLY A 84 -8.46 2.87 -9.74
CA GLY A 84 -9.15 2.14 -8.67
C GLY A 84 -10.27 1.20 -9.13
N GLY A 85 -10.73 1.35 -10.37
CA GLY A 85 -11.76 0.49 -10.97
C GLY A 85 -11.13 -0.74 -11.60
N GLY A 86 -11.52 -1.92 -11.12
CA GLY A 86 -11.56 -3.10 -11.99
C GLY A 86 -12.73 -2.94 -12.95
N GLU A 87 -12.55 -3.45 -14.17
CA GLU A 87 -13.68 -3.83 -15.03
C GLU A 87 -14.63 -4.79 -14.29
#